data_AF-A0A2E7SDE9-F1
#
_entry.id   AF-A0A2E7SDE9-F1
#
_cell.length_a   1.000
_cell.length_b   1.000
_cell.length_c   1.000
_cell.angle_alpha   90.00
_cell.angle_beta   90.00
_cell.angle_gamma   90.00
#
_symmetry.space_group_name_H-M   'P 1'
#
loop_
_entity.id
_entity.type
_entity.pdbx_description
1 polymer ?
#
loop_
_entity_poly.entity_id
_entity_poly.type
_entity_poly.pdbx_seq_one_letter_code
_entity_poly.pdbx_strand_id
1 'polypeptide(L)'
;MNRKTLTKSLILGLLIIIMSPLAISHSNHGSDANVRDMASMLANMQHFPSEADKSKLQAILDQESSTDNEKTLAFAIMRIEHQSNPEDALLLESIIESETASGSVINIAIVIKNFSHGVSEADKRKLQLINFKG
;
A
#
# COMPACT_ATOMS: atom_id res chain seq x y z
N MET A 1 -42.82 49.58 10.51
CA MET A 1 -42.40 48.71 11.63
C MET A 1 -43.20 47.41 11.52
N ASN A 2 -42.59 46.36 10.98
CA ASN A 2 -43.29 45.16 10.48
C ASN A 2 -43.50 44.08 11.54
N ARG A 3 -44.62 43.36 11.37
CA ARG A 3 -45.25 42.42 12.31
C ARG A 3 -44.53 41.07 12.36
N LYS A 4 -44.63 40.43 13.53
CA LYS A 4 -43.98 39.18 13.94
C LYS A 4 -44.62 37.90 13.35
N THR A 5 -43.76 36.88 13.25
CA THR A 5 -43.94 35.41 13.47
C THR A 5 -44.46 34.45 12.38
N LEU A 6 -43.79 33.27 12.39
CA LEU A 6 -44.12 31.92 11.86
C LEU A 6 -43.86 31.72 10.35
N THR A 7 -43.10 30.73 9.86
CA THR A 7 -43.16 29.27 10.12
C THR A 7 -41.83 28.53 9.78
N LYS A 8 -41.72 27.28 10.24
CA LYS A 8 -40.59 26.33 10.10
C LYS A 8 -40.45 25.71 8.68
N SER A 9 -39.21 25.30 8.40
CA SER A 9 -38.73 24.22 7.52
C SER A 9 -38.69 24.41 5.99
N LEU A 10 -37.48 24.30 5.44
CA LEU A 10 -37.26 23.59 4.18
C LEU A 10 -35.90 22.86 4.22
N ILE A 11 -35.95 21.55 3.99
CA ILE A 11 -34.82 20.62 3.93
C ILE A 11 -34.16 20.75 2.55
N LEU A 12 -32.82 20.82 2.53
CA LEU A 12 -31.98 20.46 1.37
C LEU A 12 -30.58 20.15 1.93
N GLY A 13 -30.02 18.95 1.92
CA GLY A 13 -30.20 17.81 1.03
C GLY A 13 -28.91 17.61 0.24
N LEU A 14 -27.82 17.19 0.90
CA LEU A 14 -26.67 16.57 0.22
C LEU A 14 -25.92 15.65 1.20
N LEU A 15 -26.47 14.45 1.41
CA LEU A 15 -25.72 13.34 1.97
C LEU A 15 -24.93 12.74 0.80
N ILE A 16 -23.65 13.07 0.66
CA ILE A 16 -22.78 12.40 -0.31
C ILE A 16 -22.56 10.99 0.23
N ILE A 17 -23.39 10.06 -0.25
CA ILE A 17 -23.06 8.64 -0.19
C ILE A 17 -21.90 8.48 -1.17
N ILE A 18 -20.68 8.57 -0.65
CA ILE A 18 -19.52 7.98 -1.31
C ILE A 18 -19.81 6.48 -1.38
N MET A 19 -20.33 6.05 -2.53
CA MET A 19 -20.24 4.67 -2.97
C MET A 19 -18.74 4.35 -3.02
N SER A 20 -18.21 3.77 -1.95
CA SER A 20 -16.94 3.07 -2.01
C SER A 20 -17.09 2.02 -3.12
N PRO A 21 -16.26 2.02 -4.18
CA PRO A 21 -16.24 0.87 -5.06
C PRO A 21 -15.92 -0.34 -4.19
N LEU A 22 -16.77 -1.37 -4.27
CA LEU A 22 -16.50 -2.67 -3.70
C LEU A 22 -15.10 -3.07 -4.18
N ALA A 23 -14.14 -3.12 -3.25
CA ALA A 23 -12.86 -3.74 -3.51
C ALA A 23 -13.14 -5.22 -3.77
N ILE A 24 -13.22 -5.57 -5.05
CA ILE A 24 -13.22 -6.95 -5.50
C ILE A 24 -11.82 -7.47 -5.20
N SER A 25 -11.61 -7.93 -3.96
CA SER A 25 -10.46 -8.74 -3.59
C SER A 25 -10.65 -10.12 -4.21
N HIS A 26 -10.36 -10.23 -5.49
CA HIS A 26 -10.07 -11.51 -6.12
C HIS A 26 -8.57 -11.64 -6.08
N SER A 27 -8.07 -12.65 -5.39
CA SER A 27 -6.69 -13.12 -5.46
C SER A 27 -6.36 -13.34 -6.93
N ASN A 28 -5.77 -12.33 -7.55
CA ASN A 28 -5.31 -12.39 -8.92
C ASN A 28 -3.93 -13.08 -8.85
N HIS A 29 -3.73 -14.20 -9.52
CA HIS A 29 -2.41 -14.86 -9.49
C HIS A 29 -1.27 -13.91 -9.95
N GLY A 30 -1.59 -12.85 -10.70
CA GLY A 30 -0.67 -11.75 -11.02
C GLY A 30 -0.36 -10.80 -9.85
N SER A 31 -1.30 -10.54 -8.92
CA SER A 31 -1.04 -9.73 -7.72
C SER A 31 -0.07 -10.42 -6.76
N ASP A 32 -0.09 -11.75 -6.71
CA ASP A 32 0.88 -12.50 -5.91
C ASP A 32 2.28 -12.47 -6.50
N ALA A 33 2.45 -12.39 -7.83
CA ALA A 33 3.77 -12.34 -8.46
C ALA A 33 4.51 -11.04 -8.09
N ASN A 34 3.87 -9.89 -8.27
CA ASN A 34 4.43 -8.59 -7.89
C ASN A 34 4.74 -8.53 -6.38
N VAL A 35 3.83 -9.04 -5.55
CA VAL A 35 3.98 -9.10 -4.10
C VAL A 35 5.15 -10.00 -3.68
N ARG A 36 5.34 -11.15 -4.34
CA ARG A 36 6.49 -12.07 -4.10
C ARG A 36 7.81 -11.47 -4.56
N ASP A 37 7.81 -10.77 -5.69
CA ASP A 37 9.00 -10.07 -6.19
C ASP A 37 9.44 -8.98 -5.21
N MET A 38 8.51 -8.11 -4.76
CA MET A 38 8.78 -7.09 -3.75
C MET A 38 9.25 -7.69 -2.43
N ALA A 39 8.63 -8.79 -1.97
CA ALA A 39 9.04 -9.48 -0.76
C ALA A 39 10.48 -10.04 -0.88
N SER A 40 10.81 -10.63 -2.03
CA SER A 40 12.15 -11.15 -2.30
C SER A 40 13.20 -10.05 -2.37
N MET A 41 12.88 -8.90 -2.97
CA MET A 41 13.78 -7.74 -3.01
C MET A 41 14.10 -7.26 -1.60
N LEU A 42 13.07 -6.98 -0.79
CA LEU A 42 13.23 -6.52 0.59
C LEU A 42 14.01 -7.50 1.45
N ALA A 43 13.75 -8.82 1.34
CA ALA A 43 14.42 -9.82 2.15
C ALA A 43 15.94 -9.86 1.92
N ASN A 44 16.39 -9.49 0.72
CA ASN A 44 17.80 -9.45 0.33
C ASN A 44 18.41 -8.05 0.40
N MET A 45 17.60 -7.03 0.73
CA MET A 45 18.00 -5.63 0.74
C MET A 45 18.72 -5.25 2.05
N GLN A 46 19.85 -4.56 1.93
CA GLN A 46 20.68 -4.12 3.06
C GLN A 46 20.68 -2.59 3.23
N HIS A 47 20.72 -1.85 2.13
CA HIS A 47 20.65 -0.39 2.14
C HIS A 47 19.54 0.04 1.21
N PHE A 48 19.83 0.14 -0.07
CA PHE A 48 18.90 0.59 -1.10
C PHE A 48 18.65 -0.54 -2.13
N PRO A 49 17.58 -0.46 -2.93
CA PRO A 49 17.34 -1.40 -4.01
C PRO A 49 18.46 -1.37 -5.05
N SER A 50 18.86 -2.53 -5.55
CA SER A 50 19.82 -2.62 -6.65
C SER A 50 19.24 -2.03 -7.94
N GLU A 51 20.07 -1.71 -8.94
CA GLU A 51 19.58 -1.21 -10.23
C GLU A 51 18.66 -2.22 -10.95
N ALA A 52 18.92 -3.52 -10.76
CA ALA A 52 18.06 -4.58 -11.26
C ALA A 52 16.70 -4.59 -10.55
N ASP A 53 16.69 -4.39 -9.23
CA ASP A 53 15.44 -4.29 -8.47
C ASP A 53 14.67 -3.03 -8.82
N LYS A 54 15.33 -1.87 -8.95
CA LYS A 54 14.70 -0.62 -9.43
C LYS A 54 14.03 -0.80 -10.79
N SER A 55 14.69 -1.49 -11.72
CA SER A 55 14.12 -1.77 -13.04
C SER A 55 12.84 -2.61 -12.96
N LYS A 56 12.80 -3.61 -12.07
CA LYS A 56 11.60 -4.42 -11.84
C LYS A 56 10.50 -3.65 -11.13
N LEU A 57 10.85 -2.84 -10.13
CA LEU A 57 9.90 -1.95 -9.43
C LEU A 57 9.27 -0.95 -10.40
N GLN A 58 10.06 -0.39 -11.33
CA GLN A 58 9.55 0.47 -12.39
C GLN A 58 8.56 -0.28 -13.30
N ALA A 59 8.85 -1.53 -13.67
CA ALA A 59 7.92 -2.34 -14.44
C ALA A 59 6.58 -2.57 -13.70
N ILE A 60 6.60 -2.77 -12.37
CA ILE A 60 5.38 -2.88 -11.55
C ILE A 60 4.58 -1.56 -11.59
N LEU A 61 5.26 -0.41 -11.53
CA LEU A 61 4.62 0.93 -11.62
C LEU A 61 3.95 1.15 -12.98
N ASP A 62 4.61 0.76 -14.06
CA ASP A 62 4.16 0.97 -15.43
C ASP A 62 3.08 -0.03 -15.88
N GLN A 63 2.96 -1.17 -15.19
CA GLN A 63 2.01 -2.22 -15.54
C GLN A 63 0.57 -1.81 -15.16
N GLU A 64 -0.33 -1.79 -16.15
CA GLU A 64 -1.75 -1.45 -15.96
C GLU A 64 -2.46 -2.43 -15.02
N SER A 65 -2.05 -3.70 -15.04
CA SER A 65 -2.68 -4.73 -14.21
C SER A 65 -2.19 -4.74 -12.76
N SER A 66 -1.20 -3.93 -12.39
CA SER A 66 -0.73 -3.82 -11.00
C SER A 66 -1.74 -3.05 -10.17
N THR A 67 -1.99 -3.50 -8.95
CA THR A 67 -2.94 -2.83 -8.04
C THR A 67 -2.37 -1.52 -7.49
N ASP A 68 -3.23 -0.62 -7.00
CA ASP A 68 -2.80 0.64 -6.37
C ASP A 68 -1.88 0.40 -5.16
N ASN A 69 -2.18 -0.65 -4.37
CA ASN A 69 -1.32 -1.06 -3.26
C ASN A 69 0.04 -1.54 -3.77
N GLU A 70 0.10 -2.36 -4.82
CA GLU A 70 1.38 -2.80 -5.39
C GLU A 70 2.22 -1.63 -5.90
N LYS A 71 1.59 -0.65 -6.58
CA LYS A 71 2.29 0.54 -7.06
C LYS A 71 2.81 1.39 -5.91
N THR A 72 2.01 1.57 -4.86
CA THR A 72 2.41 2.30 -3.65
C THR A 72 3.61 1.63 -2.98
N LEU A 73 3.56 0.29 -2.79
CA LEU A 73 4.67 -0.46 -2.21
C LEU A 73 5.92 -0.39 -3.10
N ALA A 74 5.78 -0.57 -4.42
CA ALA A 74 6.90 -0.53 -5.35
C ALA A 74 7.59 0.84 -5.35
N PHE A 75 6.81 1.92 -5.35
CA PHE A 75 7.33 3.29 -5.28
C PHE A 75 8.09 3.53 -3.98
N ALA A 76 7.52 3.11 -2.83
CA ALA A 76 8.17 3.28 -1.54
C ALA A 76 9.48 2.48 -1.46
N ILE A 77 9.50 1.23 -1.94
CA ILE A 77 10.73 0.42 -2.00
C ILE A 77 11.81 1.11 -2.85
N MET A 78 11.44 1.66 -4.00
CA MET A 78 12.37 2.34 -4.92
C MET A 78 13.07 3.55 -4.27
N ARG A 79 12.44 4.17 -3.27
CA ARG A 79 12.93 5.36 -2.55
C ARG A 79 13.65 5.05 -1.24
N ILE A 80 13.78 3.77 -0.87
CA ILE A 80 14.56 3.37 0.31
C ILE A 80 16.04 3.69 0.06
N GLU A 81 16.66 4.35 1.04
CA GLU A 81 18.11 4.59 1.06
C GLU A 81 18.79 3.85 2.22
N HIS A 82 18.85 4.46 3.41
CA HIS A 82 19.30 3.80 4.64
C HIS A 82 18.11 3.43 5.55
N GLN A 83 16.95 4.04 5.30
CA GLN A 83 15.71 3.89 6.04
C GLN A 83 14.52 4.13 5.11
N SER A 84 13.30 3.86 5.60
CA SER A 84 12.07 4.28 4.92
C SER A 84 12.07 5.78 4.61
N ASN A 85 11.55 6.14 3.43
CA ASN A 85 11.33 7.54 3.11
C ASN A 85 10.13 8.09 3.93
N PRO A 86 10.26 9.23 4.62
CA PRO A 86 9.20 9.78 5.46
C PRO A 86 7.97 10.25 4.66
N GLU A 87 8.13 10.61 3.39
CA GLU A 87 7.01 11.07 2.56
C GLU A 87 6.02 9.94 2.22
N ASP A 88 6.48 8.68 2.28
CA ASP A 88 5.65 7.52 1.98
C ASP A 88 4.86 7.03 3.21
N ALA A 89 5.13 7.57 4.41
CA ALA A 89 4.62 7.05 5.68
C ALA A 89 3.08 7.02 5.77
N LEU A 90 2.40 8.06 5.30
CA LEU A 90 0.93 8.14 5.33
C LEU A 90 0.28 7.13 4.37
N LEU A 91 0.88 6.92 3.20
CA LEU A 91 0.39 5.95 2.23
C LEU A 91 0.59 4.53 2.74
N LEU A 92 1.75 4.25 3.36
CA LEU A 92 2.03 2.97 3.99
C LEU A 92 1.07 2.69 5.16
N GLU A 93 0.78 3.69 6.01
CA GLU A 93 -0.21 3.55 7.09
C GLU A 93 -1.60 3.21 6.56
N SER A 94 -2.03 3.89 5.49
CA SER A 94 -3.32 3.61 4.86
C SER A 94 -3.43 2.16 4.35
N ILE A 95 -2.33 1.55 3.91
CA ILE A 95 -2.31 0.14 3.52
C ILE A 95 -2.38 -0.77 4.76
N ILE A 96 -1.65 -0.42 5.83
CA ILE A 96 -1.60 -1.18 7.08
C ILE A 96 -2.98 -1.22 7.76
N GLU A 97 -3.71 -0.11 7.72
CA GLU A 97 -5.04 0.03 8.32
C GLU A 97 -6.18 -0.46 7.40
N SER A 98 -5.88 -0.86 6.16
CA SER A 98 -6.89 -1.29 5.20
C SER A 98 -7.51 -2.64 5.57
N GLU A 99 -8.83 -2.68 5.71
CA GLU A 99 -9.60 -3.92 5.91
C GLU A 99 -9.64 -4.82 4.66
N THR A 100 -9.21 -4.31 3.51
CA THR A 100 -9.32 -4.99 2.21
C THR A 100 -7.97 -5.43 1.64
N ALA A 101 -6.86 -4.92 2.19
CA ALA A 101 -5.52 -5.33 1.79
C ALA A 101 -5.22 -6.77 2.26
N SER A 102 -4.51 -7.54 1.44
CA SER A 102 -4.11 -8.89 1.85
C SER A 102 -3.06 -8.84 2.97
N GLY A 103 -2.98 -9.90 3.77
CA GLY A 103 -1.97 -9.99 4.83
C GLY A 103 -0.53 -9.89 4.31
N SER A 104 -0.26 -10.35 3.07
CA SER A 104 1.06 -10.20 2.43
C SER A 104 1.38 -8.74 2.11
N VAL A 105 0.41 -8.00 1.55
CA VAL A 105 0.53 -6.56 1.24
C VAL A 105 0.74 -5.76 2.53
N ILE A 106 -0.04 -6.04 3.58
CA ILE A 106 0.11 -5.39 4.89
C ILE A 106 1.50 -5.68 5.49
N ASN A 107 1.96 -6.93 5.43
CA ASN A 107 3.28 -7.29 5.94
C ASN A 107 4.40 -6.54 5.21
N ILE A 108 4.34 -6.42 3.87
CA ILE A 108 5.33 -5.65 3.11
C ILE A 108 5.31 -4.18 3.54
N ALA A 109 4.13 -3.57 3.68
CA ALA A 109 4.02 -2.17 4.13
C ALA A 109 4.68 -1.94 5.51
N ILE A 110 4.44 -2.85 6.46
CA ILE A 110 5.08 -2.82 7.79
C ILE A 110 6.60 -2.92 7.68
N VAL A 111 7.11 -3.81 6.83
CA VAL A 111 8.56 -3.96 6.61
C VAL A 111 9.17 -2.70 6.03
N ILE A 112 8.56 -2.10 5.01
CA ILE A 112 9.05 -0.86 4.41
C ILE A 112 9.10 0.24 5.47
N LYS A 113 8.00 0.45 6.21
CA LYS A 113 7.90 1.48 7.26
C LYS A 113 8.97 1.33 8.34
N ASN A 114 9.33 0.09 8.68
CA ASN A 114 10.33 -0.23 9.70
C ASN A 114 11.75 -0.41 9.15
N PHE A 115 11.96 -0.27 7.84
CA PHE A 115 13.25 -0.50 7.22
C PHE A 115 14.31 0.44 7.82
N SER A 116 15.43 -0.12 8.28
CA SER A 116 16.55 0.63 8.84
C SER A 116 17.83 -0.19 8.75
N HIS A 117 18.78 0.27 7.93
CA HIS A 117 20.05 -0.42 7.64
C HIS A 117 19.85 -1.92 7.31
N GLY A 118 18.73 -2.25 6.66
CA GLY A 118 18.33 -3.60 6.30
C GLY A 118 17.02 -4.04 6.96
N VAL A 119 16.53 -5.21 6.54
CA VAL A 119 15.35 -5.85 7.13
C VAL A 119 15.75 -6.71 8.33
N SER A 120 14.99 -6.64 9.42
CA SER A 120 15.20 -7.47 10.61
C SER A 120 15.06 -8.97 10.29
N GLU A 121 15.72 -9.85 11.05
CA GLU A 121 15.59 -11.30 10.84
C GLU A 121 14.15 -11.81 11.04
N ALA A 122 13.38 -11.17 11.93
CA ALA A 122 11.97 -11.50 12.11
C ALA A 122 11.14 -11.13 10.87
N ASP A 123 11.41 -9.97 10.29
CA ASP A 123 10.70 -9.49 9.11
C ASP A 123 11.12 -10.23 7.83
N LYS A 124 12.41 -10.59 7.69
CA LYS A 124 12.88 -11.48 6.60
C LYS A 124 12.10 -12.79 6.57
N ARG A 125 11.83 -13.41 7.73
CA ARG A 125 11.00 -14.62 7.79
C ARG A 125 9.59 -14.37 7.30
N LYS A 126 8.96 -13.26 7.70
CA LYS A 126 7.61 -12.89 7.21
C LYS A 126 7.60 -12.73 5.69
N LEU A 127 8.60 -12.05 5.13
CA LEU A 127 8.74 -11.89 3.67
C LEU A 127 8.95 -13.24 2.97
N GLN A 128 9.80 -14.10 3.51
CA GLN A 128 10.02 -15.45 2.96
C GLN A 128 8.74 -16.28 2.95
N LEU A 129 7.89 -16.18 3.98
CA LEU A 129 6.61 -16.88 4.01
C LEU A 129 5.67 -16.46 2.86
N ILE A 130 5.75 -15.23 2.37
CA ILE A 130 4.99 -14.77 1.19
C ILE A 130 5.42 -15.57 -0.05
N ASN A 131 6.72 -15.85 -0.19
CA ASN A 131 7.26 -16.60 -1.33
C ASN A 131 6.87 -18.07 -1.35
N PHE A 132 6.57 -18.68 -0.19
CA PHE A 132 6.19 -20.09 -0.07
C PHE A 132 4.69 -20.37 -0.20
N LYS A 133 3.84 -19.34 -0.07
CA LYS A 133 2.38 -19.48 -0.09
C LYS A 133 1.73 -19.21 -1.46
N GLY A 134 2.53 -18.81 -2.45
CA GLY A 134 2.09 -18.58 -3.83
C GLY A 134 2.16 -19.81 -4.72
#